data_AF-A0A9D9SH72-F1
#
_entry.id   AF-A0A9D9SH72-F1
#
_cell.length_a   1.000
_cell.length_b   1.000
_cell.length_c   1.000
_cell.angle_alpha   90.00
_cell.angle_beta   90.00
_cell.angle_gamma   90.00
#
_symmetry.space_group_name_H-M   'P 1'
#
loop_
_entity.id
_entity.type
_entity.pdbx_description
1 polymer ?
#
loop_
_entity_poly.entity_id
_entity_poly.type
_entity_poly.pdbx_seq_one_letter_code
_entity_poly.pdbx_strand_id
1 'polypeptide(L)' 'MNTLNYDDSLKILRDDIRDETVDLVYLEPPFNSNLNYKVIFEVEPGSEANTI' A
#
# COMPACT_ATOMS: atom_id res chain seq x y z
N MET A 1 -20.62 -4.14 -12.73
CA MET A 1 -19.37 -4.94 -12.80
C MET A 1 -18.35 -4.21 -11.96
N ASN A 2 -17.59 -4.91 -11.13
CA ASN A 2 -16.62 -4.28 -10.24
C ASN A 2 -15.22 -4.45 -10.83
N THR A 3 -14.37 -3.44 -10.66
CA THR A 3 -13.01 -3.41 -11.22
C THR A 3 -12.01 -3.32 -10.07
N LEU A 4 -10.96 -4.14 -10.12
CA LEU A 4 -9.81 -4.07 -9.23
C LEU A 4 -8.56 -3.84 -10.07
N ASN A 5 -7.85 -2.73 -9.81
CA ASN A 5 -6.60 -2.40 -10.47
C ASN A 5 -5.43 -2.61 -9.50
N TYR A 6 -4.30 -3.13 -10.00
CA TYR A 6 -3.08 -3.38 -9.20
C TYR A 6 -1.87 -2.72 -9.87
N ASP A 7 -1.54 -1.51 -9.44
CA ASP A 7 -0.35 -0.71 -9.83
C ASP A 7 -0.31 0.55 -8.94
N ASP A 8 0.59 1.50 -9.24
CA ASP A 8 0.57 2.86 -8.71
C ASP A 8 -0.79 3.55 -8.95
N SER A 9 -1.37 4.11 -7.88
CA SER A 9 -2.72 4.67 -7.93
C SER A 9 -2.83 5.91 -8.80
N LEU A 10 -1.80 6.76 -8.83
CA LEU A 10 -1.81 7.99 -9.66
C LEU A 10 -1.72 7.65 -11.13
N LYS A 11 -0.92 6.66 -11.50
CA LYS A 11 -0.83 6.15 -12.87
C LYS A 11 -2.17 5.60 -13.34
N ILE A 12 -2.78 4.70 -12.56
CA ILE A 12 -4.10 4.12 -12.90
C ILE A 12 -5.16 5.21 -13.05
N LEU A 13 -5.22 6.15 -12.11
CA LEU A 13 -6.22 7.23 -12.16
C LEU A 13 -6.06 8.14 -13.37
N ARG A 14 -4.85 8.28 -13.93
CA ARG A 14 -4.56 9.15 -15.08
C ARG A 14 -4.67 8.44 -16.43
N ASP A 15 -4.22 7.19 -16.49
CA ASP A 15 -4.03 6.50 -17.76
C ASP A 15 -5.21 5.57 -18.08
N ASP A 16 -5.85 5.00 -17.04
CA ASP A 16 -6.83 3.92 -17.20
C ASP A 16 -8.26 4.33 -16.85
N ILE A 17 -8.45 5.40 -16.08
CA ILE A 17 -9.77 5.90 -15.67
C ILE A 17 -10.11 7.17 -16.46
N ARG A 18 -11.32 7.19 -17.03
CA ARG A 18 -11.80 8.31 -17.85
C ARG A 18 -12.16 9.52 -16.98
N ASP A 19 -11.93 10.70 -17.53
CA ASP A 19 -12.35 11.97 -16.92
C ASP A 19 -13.86 12.01 -16.65
N GLU A 20 -14.24 12.65 -15.55
CA GLU A 20 -15.64 12.89 -15.15
C GLU A 20 -16.51 11.63 -15.02
N THR A 21 -15.90 10.47 -14.74
CA THR A 21 -16.63 9.19 -14.58
C THR A 21 -16.78 8.70 -13.14
N VAL A 22 -16.21 9.39 -12.17
CA VAL A 22 -16.19 8.98 -10.76
C VAL A 22 -17.01 9.95 -9.92
N ASP A 23 -18.11 9.47 -9.34
CA ASP A 23 -19.02 10.29 -8.51
C ASP A 23 -18.54 10.46 -7.06
N LEU A 24 -17.88 9.44 -6.50
CA LEU A 24 -17.43 9.42 -5.11
C LEU A 24 -16.08 8.72 -4.98
N VAL A 25 -15.19 9.35 -4.22
CA VAL A 25 -13.88 8.80 -3.89
C VAL A 25 -13.78 8.66 -2.37
N TYR A 26 -13.43 7.45 -1.90
CA TYR A 26 -13.04 7.21 -0.52
C TYR A 26 -11.55 6.86 -0.47
N LEU A 27 -10.77 7.63 0.30
CA LEU A 27 -9.35 7.38 0.52
C LEU A 27 -9.07 7.34 2.01
N GLU A 28 -8.31 6.33 2.44
CA GLU A 28 -7.71 6.25 3.77
C GLU A 28 -6.19 6.28 3.60
N PRO A 29 -5.59 7.44 3.27
CA PRO A 29 -4.15 7.53 3.14
C PRO A 29 -3.50 7.23 4.50
N PRO A 30 -2.27 6.68 4.53
CA PRO A 30 -1.57 6.45 5.78
C PRO A 30 -1.50 7.75 6.57
N PHE A 31 -1.81 7.68 7.87
CA PHE A 31 -1.57 8.80 8.78
C PHE A 31 -0.08 9.11 8.75
N ASN A 32 0.27 10.30 8.23
CA ASN A 32 1.63 10.80 8.26
C ASN A 32 1.98 11.23 9.70
N SER A 33 2.06 10.24 10.60
CA SER A 33 2.33 10.40 12.03
C SER A 33 3.81 10.63 12.33
N ASN A 34 4.66 10.79 11.31
CA ASN A 34 6.13 10.72 11.40
C ASN A 34 6.65 9.45 12.09
N LEU A 35 5.80 8.42 12.28
CA LEU A 35 6.22 7.12 12.79
C LEU A 35 6.83 6.36 11.61
N ASN A 36 8.16 6.29 11.60
CA ASN A 36 8.91 5.39 10.72
C ASN A 36 8.63 3.93 11.12
N TYR A 37 7.54 3.33 10.64
CA TYR A 37 7.39 1.87 10.66
C TYR A 37 8.19 1.26 9.51
N LYS A 38 9.51 1.49 9.50
CA LYS A 38 10.43 0.67 8.71
C LYS A 38 10.68 -0.61 9.50
N VAL A 39 9.69 -1.51 9.55
CA VAL A 39 9.94 -2.89 10.00
C VAL A 39 10.69 -3.58 8.88
N ILE A 40 12.01 -3.39 8.88
CA ILE A 40 12.90 -4.29 8.15
C ILE A 40 12.88 -5.58 8.95
N PHE A 41 12.21 -6.62 8.45
CA PHE A 41 12.53 -7.97 8.89
C PHE A 41 13.90 -8.31 8.29
N GLU A 42 14.97 -7.89 8.96
CA GLU A 42 16.25 -8.58 8.82
C GLU A 42 16.14 -9.84 9.66
N VAL A 43 15.77 -10.94 9.01
CA VAL A 43 16.10 -12.26 9.55
C VAL A 43 17.61 -12.38 9.38
N GLU A 44 18.37 -12.23 10.47
CA GLU A 44 19.77 -12.60 10.44
C GLU A 44 19.88 -14.09 10.11
N PRO A 45 20.75 -14.49 9.17
CA PRO A 45 21.00 -15.90 8.92
C PRO A 45 21.82 -16.45 10.09
N GLY A 46 21.15 -16.97 11.13
CA GLY A 46 21.81 -17.81 12.13
C GLY A 46 21.39 -17.67 13.60
N SER A 47 20.39 -16.87 13.98
CA SER A 47 19.96 -16.83 15.38
C SER A 47 19.00 -17.99 15.70
N GLU A 48 19.56 -19.07 16.25
CA GLU A 48 18.81 -20.22 16.76
C GLU A 48 17.76 -19.79 17.78
N ALA A 49 16.49 -20.13 17.52
CA ALA A 49 15.44 -20.01 18.51
C ALA A 49 15.65 -21.09 19.58
N ASN A 50 16.36 -20.75 20.65
CA ASN A 50 16.36 -21.56 21.86
C ASN A 50 15.05 -21.31 22.62
N THR A 51 14.10 -22.21 22.43
CA THR A 51 12.87 -22.32 23.23
C THR A 51 13.24 -22.83 24.62
N ILE A 52 12.93 -22.04 25.64
CA ILE A 52 12.70 -22.54 27.01
C ILE A 52 11.21 -22.80 27.15
#